data_AF-A0A9J5ZRF9-F1
#
_entry.id   AF-A0A9J5ZRF9-F1
#
_cell.length_a   1.000
_cell.length_b   1.000
_cell.length_c   1.000
_cell.angle_alpha   90.00
_cell.angle_beta   90.00
_cell.angle_gamma   90.00
#
_symmetry.space_group_name_H-M   'P 1'
#
loop_
_entity.id
_entity.type
_entity.pdbx_description
1 polymer ?
#
loop_
_entity_poly.entity_id
_entity_poly.type
_entity_poly.pdbx_seq_one_letter_code
_entity_poly.pdbx_strand_id
1 'polypeptide(L)'
;MISTTKIIPEHDGDEFSSNTSSSTLLDPEEFRRQGHMIVDFLADNIQNYPVPSQVEPGYLRKVLPDSAPYQPEPIEKLLEDVERDIFRGLTHWQSPNFFAYFK
;
A
#
# COMPACT_ATOMS: atom_id res chain seq x y z
N MET A 1 73.65 -10.92 -10.08
CA MET A 1 72.52 -10.54 -9.20
C MET A 1 71.85 -9.38 -9.91
N ILE A 2 70.71 -9.52 -10.57
CA ILE A 2 69.39 -9.95 -10.08
C ILE A 2 68.58 -10.58 -11.23
N SER A 3 67.71 -11.50 -10.84
CA SER A 3 67.00 -12.50 -11.65
C SER A 3 65.76 -11.94 -12.36
N THR A 4 65.54 -12.39 -13.60
CA THR A 4 64.27 -12.35 -14.34
C THR A 4 63.21 -13.18 -13.61
N THR A 5 61.99 -12.67 -13.41
CA THR A 5 60.79 -13.51 -13.20
C THR A 5 59.54 -12.79 -13.69
N LYS A 6 58.67 -13.61 -14.27
CA LYS A 6 57.53 -13.39 -15.14
C LYS A 6 56.28 -13.87 -14.36
N ILE A 7 55.09 -13.42 -14.78
CA ILE A 7 53.77 -14.08 -14.62
C ILE A 7 52.95 -13.83 -13.33
N ILE A 8 51.70 -13.44 -13.58
CA ILE A 8 50.53 -13.21 -12.69
C ILE A 8 50.09 -14.51 -11.99
N PRO A 9 49.47 -14.43 -10.79
CA PRO A 9 48.37 -15.35 -10.47
C PRO A 9 47.07 -14.64 -10.04
N GLU A 10 45.96 -15.34 -10.30
CA GLU A 10 44.56 -15.05 -9.99
C GLU A 10 44.21 -15.10 -8.47
N HIS A 11 42.91 -14.87 -8.17
CA HIS A 11 42.17 -14.91 -6.90
C HIS A 11 42.27 -13.60 -6.08
N ASP A 12 41.19 -12.94 -5.64
CA ASP A 12 39.94 -13.50 -5.12
C ASP A 12 38.69 -12.84 -5.70
N GLY A 13 37.74 -13.69 -6.09
CA GLY A 13 36.35 -13.30 -6.27
C GLY A 13 35.75 -12.91 -4.93
N ASP A 14 35.55 -11.62 -4.72
CA ASP A 14 34.52 -11.17 -3.81
C ASP A 14 33.15 -11.47 -4.46
N GLU A 15 32.63 -12.66 -4.18
CA GLU A 15 31.19 -12.93 -4.20
C GLU A 15 30.52 -11.94 -3.25
N PHE A 16 30.21 -10.75 -3.77
CA PHE A 16 29.16 -9.95 -3.18
C PHE A 16 27.85 -10.67 -3.51
N SER A 17 27.49 -11.63 -2.65
CA SER A 17 26.17 -12.21 -2.57
C SER A 17 25.19 -11.11 -2.17
N SER A 18 24.86 -10.22 -3.11
CA SER A 18 23.68 -9.37 -3.02
C SER A 18 22.47 -10.26 -3.29
N ASN A 19 22.04 -11.00 -2.27
CA ASN A 19 20.63 -11.39 -2.16
C ASN A 19 19.82 -10.13 -1.88
N THR A 20 19.75 -9.23 -2.87
CA THR A 20 18.74 -8.21 -2.94
C THR A 20 17.58 -8.86 -3.70
N SER A 21 16.67 -9.50 -2.96
CA SER A 21 15.34 -9.80 -3.47
C SER A 21 14.74 -8.47 -3.89
N SER A 22 14.87 -8.11 -5.16
CA SER A 22 14.27 -6.92 -5.73
C SER A 22 12.76 -7.11 -5.64
N SER A 23 12.15 -6.64 -4.56
CA SER A 23 10.70 -6.58 -4.42
C SER A 23 10.23 -5.52 -5.41
N THR A 24 9.97 -5.92 -6.64
CA THR A 24 9.43 -5.02 -7.65
C THR A 24 8.08 -4.53 -7.17
N LEU A 25 7.84 -3.21 -7.23
CA LEU A 25 6.55 -2.60 -6.90
C LEU A 25 5.37 -3.23 -7.67
N LEU A 26 5.66 -3.88 -8.80
CA LEU A 26 4.71 -4.59 -9.65
C LEU A 26 4.96 -6.10 -9.67
N ASP A 27 5.35 -6.67 -8.53
CA ASP A 27 5.40 -8.13 -8.38
C ASP A 27 4.01 -8.73 -8.72
N PRO A 28 3.91 -9.63 -9.72
CA PRO A 28 2.62 -10.13 -10.18
C PRO A 28 1.86 -10.97 -9.15
N GLU A 29 2.56 -11.64 -8.23
CA GLU A 29 1.92 -12.45 -7.19
C GLU A 29 1.33 -11.56 -6.11
N GLU A 30 2.09 -10.57 -5.63
CA GLU A 30 1.62 -9.61 -4.65
C GLU A 30 0.51 -8.73 -5.22
N PHE A 31 0.62 -8.30 -6.49
CA PHE A 31 -0.45 -7.57 -7.18
C PHE A 31 -1.76 -8.37 -7.19
N ARG A 32 -1.69 -9.67 -7.50
CA ARG A 32 -2.88 -10.54 -7.51
C ARG A 32 -3.45 -10.71 -6.11
N ARG A 33 -2.59 -10.95 -5.11
CA ARG A 33 -2.99 -11.12 -3.71
C ARG A 33 -3.72 -9.88 -3.19
N GLN A 34 -3.09 -8.71 -3.29
CA GLN A 34 -3.66 -7.44 -2.86
C GLN A 34 -4.92 -7.08 -3.65
N GLY A 35 -4.93 -7.34 -4.96
CA GLY A 35 -6.09 -7.11 -5.82
C GLY A 35 -7.32 -7.89 -5.35
N HIS A 36 -7.17 -9.19 -5.03
CA HIS A 36 -8.27 -10.00 -4.49
C HIS A 36 -8.77 -9.44 -3.16
N MET A 37 -7.88 -9.06 -2.25
CA MET A 37 -8.27 -8.45 -0.98
C MET A 37 -9.09 -7.17 -1.16
N ILE A 38 -8.71 -6.31 -2.10
CA ILE A 38 -9.45 -5.07 -2.39
C ILE A 38 -10.84 -5.40 -2.96
N VAL A 39 -10.93 -6.39 -3.85
CA VAL A 39 -12.22 -6.83 -4.41
C VAL A 39 -13.14 -7.35 -3.30
N ASP A 40 -12.63 -8.21 -2.41
CA ASP A 40 -13.39 -8.75 -1.28
C ASP A 40 -13.82 -7.62 -0.34
N PHE A 41 -12.89 -6.71 0.02
CA PHE A 41 -13.15 -5.54 0.84
C PHE A 41 -14.29 -4.67 0.27
N LEU A 42 -14.26 -4.39 -1.03
CA LEU A 42 -15.31 -3.61 -1.69
C LEU A 42 -16.64 -4.37 -1.70
N ALA A 43 -16.62 -5.68 -1.96
CA ALA A 43 -17.84 -6.50 -1.98
C ALA A 43 -18.55 -6.50 -0.61
N ASP A 44 -17.78 -6.62 0.47
CA ASP A 44 -18.30 -6.67 1.84
C ASP A 44 -18.82 -5.30 2.31
N ASN A 45 -18.22 -4.20 1.85
CA ASN A 45 -18.54 -2.86 2.32
C ASN A 45 -19.57 -2.09 1.47
N ILE A 46 -20.25 -2.76 0.53
CA ILE A 46 -21.32 -2.15 -0.29
C ILE A 46 -22.55 -1.75 0.53
N GLN A 47 -22.76 -2.31 1.73
CA GLN A 47 -24.04 -2.18 2.45
C GLN A 47 -23.98 -1.37 3.74
N ASN A 48 -24.99 -0.50 3.90
CA ASN A 48 -25.46 0.14 5.14
C ASN A 48 -24.65 1.29 5.75
N TYR A 49 -24.23 2.25 4.93
CA TYR A 49 -23.84 3.58 5.43
C TYR A 49 -24.97 4.61 5.22
N PRO A 50 -25.15 5.58 6.14
CA PRO A 50 -25.99 6.75 5.89
C PRO A 50 -25.59 7.45 4.59
N VAL A 51 -26.56 7.91 3.81
CA VAL A 51 -26.28 8.54 2.50
C VAL A 51 -25.40 9.79 2.65
N PRO A 52 -25.77 10.80 3.47
CA PRO A 52 -24.87 11.90 3.75
C PRO A 52 -23.83 11.52 4.80
N SER A 53 -22.60 11.99 4.58
CA SER A 53 -21.53 11.98 5.57
C SER A 53 -22.00 12.56 6.92
N GLN A 54 -21.59 11.93 8.03
CA GLN A 54 -22.00 12.29 9.39
C GLN A 54 -20.86 12.96 10.20
N VAL A 55 -19.80 13.40 9.53
CA VAL A 55 -18.59 13.91 10.18
C VAL A 55 -18.52 15.43 10.18
N GLU A 56 -17.80 15.97 11.16
CA GLU A 56 -17.50 17.39 11.25
C GLU A 56 -16.34 17.81 10.33
N PRO A 57 -16.31 19.07 9.86
CA PRO A 57 -15.17 19.61 9.15
C PRO A 57 -13.85 19.41 9.91
N GLY A 58 -12.84 18.93 9.21
CA GLY A 58 -11.50 18.69 9.77
C GLY A 58 -11.35 17.42 10.59
N TYR A 59 -12.37 16.56 10.71
CA TYR A 59 -12.26 15.30 11.49
C TYR A 59 -11.10 14.42 11.03
N LEU A 60 -10.86 14.30 9.71
CA LEU A 60 -9.87 13.38 9.16
C LEU A 60 -8.45 13.75 9.60
N ARG A 61 -8.16 15.06 9.65
CA ARG A 61 -6.87 15.58 10.15
C ARG A 61 -6.65 15.28 11.63
N LYS A 62 -7.72 15.11 12.43
CA LYS A 62 -7.61 14.80 13.86
C LYS A 62 -7.29 13.32 14.13
N VAL A 63 -7.55 12.44 13.17
CA VAL A 63 -7.38 10.98 13.33
C VAL A 63 -6.18 10.43 12.57
N LEU A 64 -5.75 11.10 11.50
CA LEU A 64 -4.54 10.74 10.77
C LEU A 64 -3.28 11.25 11.49
N PRO A 65 -2.14 10.55 11.32
CA PRO A 65 -0.85 11.03 11.81
C PRO A 65 -0.43 12.34 11.12
N ASP A 66 0.32 13.18 11.83
CA ASP A 66 0.79 14.47 11.32
C ASP A 66 1.83 14.36 10.19
N SER A 67 2.46 13.19 10.05
CA SER A 67 3.48 12.92 9.03
C SER A 67 3.30 11.53 8.43
N ALA A 68 3.78 11.35 7.20
CA ALA A 68 3.81 10.05 6.56
C ALA A 68 4.65 9.05 7.37
N PRO A 69 4.29 7.75 7.37
CA PRO A 69 5.09 6.72 8.01
C PRO A 69 6.45 6.57 7.32
N TYR A 70 7.51 6.36 8.12
CA TYR A 70 8.87 6.16 7.61
C TYR A 70 9.11 4.74 7.07
N GLN A 71 8.28 3.78 7.47
CA GLN A 71 8.37 2.37 7.11
C GLN A 71 7.11 1.94 6.39
N PRO A 72 7.21 0.95 5.49
CA PRO A 72 6.04 0.39 4.84
C PRO A 72 5.11 -0.27 5.87
N GLU A 73 3.81 -0.20 5.59
CA GLU A 73 2.77 -0.84 6.38
C GLU A 73 2.05 -1.89 5.52
N PRO A 74 1.55 -2.98 6.14
CA PRO A 74 0.79 -4.00 5.42
C PRO A 74 -0.53 -3.42 4.88
N ILE A 75 -0.98 -3.91 3.72
CA ILE A 75 -2.21 -3.43 3.07
C ILE A 75 -3.45 -3.66 3.96
N GLU A 76 -3.44 -4.70 4.78
CA GLU A 76 -4.48 -5.03 5.74
C GLU A 76 -4.76 -3.85 6.68
N LYS A 77 -3.70 -3.22 7.20
CA LYS A 77 -3.81 -2.05 8.07
C LYS A 77 -4.36 -0.83 7.33
N LEU A 78 -3.96 -0.65 6.07
CA LEU A 78 -4.53 0.42 5.22
C LEU A 78 -6.03 0.22 5.01
N LEU A 79 -6.48 -1.01 4.74
CA LEU A 79 -7.91 -1.30 4.53
C LEU A 79 -8.72 -1.08 5.81
N GLU A 80 -8.18 -1.47 6.98
CA GLU A 80 -8.78 -1.16 8.29
C GLU A 80 -8.92 0.35 8.51
N ASP A 81 -7.88 1.13 8.19
CA ASP A 81 -7.92 2.59 8.30
C ASP A 81 -8.93 3.21 7.34
N VAL A 82 -9.06 2.67 6.12
CA VAL A 82 -10.05 3.10 5.12
C VAL A 82 -11.48 2.87 5.63
N GLU A 83 -11.78 1.68 6.13
CA GLU A 83 -13.10 1.35 6.69
C GLU A 83 -13.42 2.24 7.91
N ARG A 84 -12.47 2.34 8.85
CA ARG A 84 -12.66 3.08 10.10
C ARG A 84 -12.85 4.57 9.87
N ASP A 85 -11.96 5.19 9.09
CA ASP A 85 -11.83 6.64 9.03
C ASP A 85 -12.40 7.25 7.76
N ILE A 86 -12.27 6.60 6.61
CA ILE A 86 -12.71 7.17 5.33
C ILE A 86 -14.21 6.97 5.13
N PHE A 87 -14.72 5.75 5.33
CA PHE A 87 -16.11 5.41 4.99
C PHE A 87 -17.13 6.26 5.74
N ARG A 88 -16.94 6.50 7.04
CA ARG A 88 -17.83 7.39 7.82
C ARG A 88 -17.90 8.84 7.29
N GLY A 89 -16.86 9.27 6.59
CA GLY A 89 -16.74 10.63 6.06
C GLY A 89 -17.20 10.78 4.62
N LEU A 90 -17.53 9.69 3.93
CA LEU A 90 -18.04 9.74 2.57
C LEU A 90 -19.52 10.12 2.56
N THR A 91 -19.90 10.89 1.55
CA THR A 91 -21.28 10.85 1.06
C THR A 91 -21.38 9.64 0.13
N HIS A 92 -22.31 8.74 0.39
CA HIS A 92 -22.43 7.44 -0.28
C HIS A 92 -23.32 7.53 -1.53
N TRP A 93 -22.73 7.96 -2.65
CA TRP A 93 -23.46 8.18 -3.92
C TRP A 93 -23.97 6.89 -4.57
N GLN A 94 -23.28 5.77 -4.33
CA GLN A 94 -23.67 4.44 -4.80
C GLN A 94 -24.84 3.83 -4.01
N SER A 95 -25.31 4.50 -2.95
CA SER A 95 -26.46 4.04 -2.17
C SER A 95 -27.72 4.06 -3.02
N PRO A 96 -28.60 3.03 -2.93
CA PRO A 96 -29.90 3.05 -3.60
C PRO A 96 -30.83 4.17 -3.10
N ASN A 97 -30.47 4.83 -1.98
CA ASN A 97 -31.21 5.93 -1.37
C ASN A 97 -30.62 7.32 -1.67
N PHE A 98 -29.67 7.43 -2.61
CA PHE A 98 -29.11 8.72 -3.02
C PHE A 98 -29.94 9.39 -4.12
N PHE A 99 -30.52 10.57 -3.85
CA PHE A 99 -31.41 11.30 -4.77
C PHE A 99 -30.99 12.77 -5.02
N ALA A 100 -29.72 13.11 -4.79
CA ALA A 100 -29.23 14.48 -4.87
C ALA A 100 -28.58 14.83 -6.24
N TYR A 101 -28.42 16.14 -6.48
CA TYR A 101 -27.73 16.79 -7.60
C TYR A 101 -28.35 16.62 -9.00
N PHE A 102 -28.30 15.44 -9.61
CA PHE A 102 -28.71 15.25 -11.01
C PHE A 102 -30.20 14.91 -11.13
N LYS A 103 -30.85 15.45 -12.16
CA LYS A 103 -32.27 15.24 -12.51
C LYS A 103 -32.41 14.68 -13.91
#